data_AF-A0A3Q2WF25-F1
#
_entry.id   AF-A0A3Q2WF25-F1
#
_cell.length_a   1.000
_cell.length_b   1.000
_cell.length_c   1.000
_cell.angle_alpha   90.00
_cell.angle_beta   90.00
_cell.angle_gamma   90.00
#
_symmetry.space_group_name_H-M   'P 1'
#
loop_
_entity.id
_entity.type
_entity.pdbx_description
1 polymer ?
#
loop_
_entity_poly.entity_id
_entity_poly.type
_entity_poly.pdbx_seq_one_letter_code
_entity_poly.pdbx_strand_id
1 'polypeptide(L)'
;WECCRSAVRRLHEPFSLFPETLGLFREMTRSDEDREIGWDAWGAWSDCSRTCGGGASYSLRRCLNGGSCEGKNIRYRTCSNTDCPAESGDFRAQQCSAHNDIKYQGVTYEWVPAPYDPTVPCALRCQAKGRSLTVELAPKVLDGTRCRADAFDMCISGVCQEVGCDRQLASGAREDNCGVCGGDGSTCRLVRGQALPHLTPEQCRYQTALKKKFHVSCRVSCSAS
;
A
#
# COMPACT_ATOMS: atom_id res chain seq x y z
N TRP A 1 49.69 4.05 -13.77
CA TRP A 1 50.98 4.05 -13.04
C TRP A 1 50.81 3.16 -11.81
N GLU A 2 50.53 1.88 -12.06
CA GLU A 2 51.51 0.78 -12.14
C GLU A 2 51.90 0.25 -10.75
N CYS A 3 51.45 -0.96 -10.42
CA CYS A 3 52.39 -2.08 -10.39
C CYS A 3 51.66 -3.43 -10.48
N CYS A 4 51.87 -4.08 -11.61
CA CYS A 4 51.61 -5.48 -11.87
C CYS A 4 52.95 -6.23 -11.77
N ARG A 5 52.98 -7.42 -11.14
CA ARG A 5 54.00 -8.50 -11.23
C ARG A 5 53.56 -9.57 -10.22
N SER A 6 53.55 -10.87 -10.44
CA SER A 6 54.22 -11.82 -11.34
C SER A 6 53.39 -13.14 -11.22
N ALA A 7 53.43 -14.17 -12.07
CA ALA A 7 54.49 -14.69 -12.90
C ALA A 7 53.90 -15.55 -14.04
N VAL A 8 54.52 -15.45 -15.21
CA VAL A 8 54.40 -16.37 -16.34
C VAL A 8 55.38 -17.53 -16.12
N ARG A 9 54.92 -18.78 -16.30
CA ARG A 9 55.79 -19.88 -16.74
C ARG A 9 55.08 -20.67 -17.84
N ARG A 10 55.62 -20.53 -19.05
CA ARG A 10 55.42 -21.43 -20.19
C ARG A 10 56.33 -22.65 -20.01
N LEU A 11 55.84 -23.84 -20.32
CA LEU A 11 56.64 -24.93 -20.90
C LEU A 11 55.79 -25.63 -21.99
N HIS A 12 56.42 -25.79 -23.16
CA HIS A 12 55.99 -26.41 -24.42
C HIS A 12 56.28 -27.94 -24.36
N GLU A 13 55.34 -28.85 -24.74
CA GLU A 13 55.31 -29.75 -25.95
C GLU A 13 55.47 -31.25 -25.58
N PRO A 14 55.15 -32.26 -26.44
CA PRO A 14 54.53 -32.23 -27.77
C PRO A 14 53.38 -33.24 -28.04
N PHE A 15 52.69 -32.97 -29.16
CA PHE A 15 51.95 -33.83 -30.12
C PHE A 15 51.82 -35.35 -29.94
N SER A 16 50.59 -35.87 -30.16
CA SER A 16 50.30 -37.18 -30.83
C SER A 16 48.84 -37.27 -31.35
N LEU A 17 48.66 -36.92 -32.62
CA LEU A 17 47.82 -37.48 -33.72
C LEU A 17 46.50 -38.30 -33.46
N PHE A 18 45.38 -37.75 -33.99
CA PHE A 18 44.25 -38.30 -34.84
C PHE A 18 43.46 -39.59 -34.45
N PRO A 19 42.22 -39.86 -34.98
CA PRO A 19 41.53 -39.27 -36.14
C PRO A 19 40.02 -38.94 -35.97
N GLU A 20 39.47 -38.48 -37.09
CA GLU A 20 38.13 -38.00 -37.43
C GLU A 20 36.93 -38.82 -36.95
N THR A 21 35.94 -38.12 -36.39
CA THR A 21 34.52 -38.46 -36.60
C THR A 21 33.76 -37.18 -36.92
N LEU A 22 33.29 -37.10 -38.16
CA LEU A 22 32.25 -36.20 -38.65
C LEU A 22 31.02 -36.26 -37.74
N GLY A 23 30.54 -35.12 -37.24
CA GLY A 23 29.25 -35.04 -36.58
C GLY A 23 29.09 -33.82 -35.67
N LEU A 24 28.44 -32.78 -36.21
CA LEU A 24 27.78 -31.69 -35.47
C LEU A 24 28.69 -30.66 -34.78
N PHE A 25 29.45 -29.93 -35.60
CA PHE A 25 29.77 -28.54 -35.28
C PHE A 25 28.47 -27.72 -35.25
N ARG A 26 28.01 -27.42 -34.04
CA ARG A 26 27.46 -26.12 -33.61
C ARG A 26 26.73 -25.32 -34.70
N GLU A 27 25.54 -25.75 -35.09
CA GLU A 27 24.52 -24.83 -35.59
C GLU A 27 23.81 -24.23 -34.38
N MET A 28 24.41 -23.15 -33.87
CA MET A 28 23.64 -22.14 -33.18
C MET A 28 23.98 -20.82 -33.85
N THR A 29 23.63 -20.68 -35.13
CA THR A 29 23.19 -19.39 -35.66
C THR A 29 21.83 -19.11 -35.03
N ARG A 30 21.80 -18.92 -33.70
CA ARG A 30 20.69 -18.22 -33.08
C ARG A 30 20.83 -16.81 -33.60
N SER A 31 19.89 -16.43 -34.46
CA SER A 31 19.68 -15.05 -34.89
C SER A 31 19.87 -14.12 -33.68
N ASP A 32 21.04 -13.49 -33.62
CA ASP A 32 21.42 -12.49 -32.61
C ASP A 32 20.68 -11.15 -32.84
N GLU A 33 19.46 -11.19 -33.41
CA GLU A 33 18.62 -10.01 -33.66
C GLU A 33 17.13 -10.31 -33.54
N ASP A 34 16.71 -11.10 -32.54
CA ASP A 34 15.43 -10.74 -31.89
C ASP A 34 15.72 -9.50 -31.04
N ARG A 35 15.84 -8.34 -31.70
CA ARG A 35 15.67 -7.06 -31.01
C ARG A 35 14.28 -7.12 -30.42
N GLU A 36 14.17 -7.45 -29.14
CA GLU A 36 12.90 -7.43 -28.42
C GLU A 36 12.36 -5.99 -28.53
N ILE A 37 11.42 -5.80 -29.45
CA ILE A 37 10.69 -4.55 -29.65
C ILE A 37 9.51 -4.62 -28.69
N GLY A 38 9.52 -3.79 -27.65
CA GLY A 38 8.43 -3.74 -26.69
C GLY A 38 8.90 -3.65 -25.24
N TRP A 39 8.02 -4.02 -24.33
CA TRP A 39 8.30 -4.01 -22.91
C TRP A 39 9.27 -5.14 -22.52
N ASP A 40 10.32 -4.80 -21.78
CA ASP A 40 11.13 -5.73 -21.01
C ASP A 40 10.27 -6.46 -19.96
N ALA A 41 10.79 -7.56 -19.43
CA ALA A 41 10.22 -8.22 -18.28
C ALA A 41 10.07 -7.24 -17.11
N TRP A 42 9.04 -7.45 -16.30
CA TRP A 42 8.90 -6.72 -15.04
C TRP A 42 10.06 -7.04 -14.12
N GLY A 43 10.72 -6.00 -13.63
CA GLY A 43 11.75 -6.11 -12.62
C GLY A 43 11.20 -6.62 -11.29
N ALA A 44 12.12 -6.92 -10.37
CA ALA A 44 11.79 -7.27 -9.01
C ALA A 44 10.91 -6.19 -8.35
N TRP A 45 10.09 -6.63 -7.41
CA TRP A 45 9.32 -5.72 -6.58
C TRP A 45 10.24 -4.95 -5.64
N SER A 46 9.95 -3.67 -5.44
CA SER A 46 10.61 -2.83 -4.44
C SER A 46 10.33 -3.34 -3.04
N ASP A 47 11.11 -2.85 -2.08
CA ASP A 47 10.75 -2.95 -0.68
C ASP A 47 9.35 -2.37 -0.44
N CYS A 48 8.66 -2.93 0.55
CA CYS A 48 7.35 -2.45 0.93
C CYS A 48 7.49 -1.09 1.61
N SER A 49 6.62 -0.14 1.27
CA SER A 49 6.60 1.18 1.91
C SER A 49 6.32 1.15 3.41
N ARG A 50 5.76 0.04 3.90
CA ARG A 50 5.46 -0.21 5.31
C ARG A 50 5.81 -1.64 5.69
N THR A 51 6.16 -1.84 6.95
CA THR A 51 6.42 -3.17 7.52
C THR A 51 5.17 -3.83 8.12
N CYS A 52 4.08 -3.06 8.28
CA CYS A 52 2.79 -3.53 8.79
C CYS A 52 1.64 -2.63 8.29
N GLY A 53 0.41 -3.05 8.55
CA GLY A 53 -0.83 -2.30 8.34
C GLY A 53 -1.22 -2.11 6.89
N GLY A 54 -0.61 -2.87 5.96
CA GLY A 54 -0.74 -2.74 4.52
C GLY A 54 0.07 -1.57 3.97
N GLY A 55 1.10 -1.86 3.18
CA GLY A 55 1.89 -0.91 2.41
C GLY A 55 1.78 -1.16 0.91
N ALA A 56 2.56 -0.41 0.14
CA ALA A 56 2.65 -0.53 -1.31
C ALA A 56 4.07 -0.86 -1.74
N SER A 57 4.18 -1.69 -2.78
CA SER A 57 5.43 -2.02 -3.45
C SER A 57 5.23 -1.82 -4.95
N TYR A 58 6.28 -1.38 -5.64
CA TYR A 58 6.23 -1.13 -7.07
C TYR A 58 7.21 -2.02 -7.83
N SER A 59 6.93 -2.28 -9.09
CA SER A 59 7.79 -2.99 -10.02
C SER A 59 7.86 -2.19 -11.31
N LEU A 60 9.07 -2.07 -11.85
CA LEU A 60 9.37 -1.28 -13.04
C LEU A 60 9.69 -2.20 -14.21
N ARG A 61 9.41 -1.76 -15.43
CA ARG A 61 9.87 -2.37 -16.67
C ARG A 61 10.38 -1.28 -17.60
N ARG A 62 11.27 -1.65 -18.53
CA ARG A 62 11.83 -0.71 -19.52
C ARG A 62 11.21 -0.96 -20.87
N CYS A 63 11.06 0.08 -21.68
CA CYS A 63 10.72 -0.06 -23.09
C CYS A 63 12.02 -0.29 -23.87
N LEU A 64 12.13 -1.42 -24.54
CA LEU A 64 13.30 -1.81 -25.31
C LEU A 64 13.23 -1.20 -26.71
N ASN A 65 14.41 -0.93 -27.28
CA ASN A 65 14.60 -0.51 -28.68
C ASN A 65 13.84 0.75 -29.15
N GLY A 66 13.53 1.69 -28.25
CA GLY A 66 12.99 3.01 -28.61
C GLY A 66 11.62 2.97 -29.32
N GLY A 67 10.91 1.85 -29.25
CA GLY A 67 9.56 1.70 -29.79
C GLY A 67 8.51 2.46 -28.96
N SER A 68 7.30 2.61 -29.52
CA SER A 68 6.14 3.12 -28.78
C SER A 68 5.56 2.00 -27.92
N CYS A 69 6.01 1.86 -26.67
CA CYS A 69 5.45 0.90 -25.75
C CYS A 69 4.15 1.43 -25.13
N GLU A 70 3.02 0.79 -25.43
CA GLU A 70 1.72 1.17 -24.86
C GLU A 70 1.55 0.69 -23.40
N GLY A 71 0.96 1.55 -22.57
CA GLY A 71 0.72 1.28 -21.15
C GLY A 71 1.78 1.84 -20.21
N LYS A 72 1.67 1.51 -18.92
CA LYS A 72 2.56 2.05 -17.87
C LYS A 72 3.86 1.24 -17.78
N ASN A 73 4.97 1.93 -17.47
CA ASN A 73 6.27 1.33 -17.16
C ASN A 73 6.39 0.92 -15.67
N ILE A 74 5.35 1.17 -14.88
CA ILE A 74 5.28 0.92 -13.44
C ILE A 74 3.98 0.20 -13.10
N ARG A 75 4.06 -0.76 -12.19
CA ARG A 75 2.91 -1.43 -11.55
C ARG A 75 3.08 -1.45 -10.05
N TYR A 76 1.98 -1.58 -9.34
CA TYR A 76 1.94 -1.56 -7.87
C TYR A 76 1.22 -2.80 -7.34
N ARG A 77 1.53 -3.17 -6.10
CA ARG A 77 0.81 -4.17 -5.32
C ARG A 77 0.77 -3.77 -3.85
N THR A 78 -0.17 -4.33 -3.11
CA THR A 78 -0.12 -4.30 -1.65
C THR A 78 0.93 -5.26 -1.11
N CYS A 79 1.46 -4.95 0.06
CA CYS A 79 2.44 -5.76 0.79
C CYS A 79 2.30 -5.53 2.29
N SER A 80 2.94 -6.37 3.12
CA SER A 80 2.93 -6.23 4.59
C SER A 80 1.53 -6.09 5.20
N ASN A 81 0.64 -7.03 4.85
CA ASN A 81 -0.78 -7.01 5.24
C ASN A 81 -1.04 -7.40 6.71
N THR A 82 0.00 -7.66 7.50
CA THR A 82 -0.07 -7.92 8.94
C THR A 82 -0.47 -6.65 9.68
N ASP A 83 -1.36 -6.73 10.66
CA ASP A 83 -1.77 -5.55 11.41
C ASP A 83 -0.59 -4.95 12.22
N CYS A 84 -0.57 -3.63 12.34
CA CYS A 84 0.44 -2.95 13.12
C CYS A 84 0.18 -3.08 14.63
N PRO A 85 1.23 -3.12 15.46
CA PRO A 85 1.10 -2.86 16.89
C PRO A 85 0.34 -1.55 17.17
N ALA A 86 -0.40 -1.50 18.27
CA ALA A 86 -1.17 -0.30 18.66
C ALA A 86 -0.28 0.96 18.76
N GLU A 87 0.97 0.79 19.18
CA GLU A 87 1.97 1.85 19.35
C GLU A 87 2.52 2.40 18.03
N SER A 88 2.29 1.73 16.89
CA SER A 88 2.81 2.20 15.60
C SER A 88 2.19 3.51 15.15
N GLY A 89 1.01 3.87 15.66
CA GLY A 89 0.32 5.11 15.29
C GLY A 89 -0.08 5.16 13.80
N ASP A 90 -0.57 6.33 13.38
CA ASP A 90 -1.03 6.57 12.02
C ASP A 90 0.14 6.95 11.08
N PHE A 91 0.21 6.32 9.91
CA PHE A 91 1.32 6.51 8.97
C PHE A 91 1.35 7.92 8.35
N ARG A 92 0.20 8.58 8.19
CA ARG A 92 0.13 9.99 7.76
C ARG A 92 0.57 10.92 8.89
N ALA A 93 0.23 10.59 10.14
CA ALA A 93 0.68 11.34 11.30
C ALA A 93 2.21 11.29 11.46
N GLN A 94 2.83 10.13 11.23
CA GLN A 94 4.29 10.02 11.20
C GLN A 94 4.90 10.95 10.15
N GLN A 95 4.34 11.00 8.93
CA GLN A 95 4.80 11.88 7.87
C GLN A 95 4.66 13.37 8.24
N CYS A 96 3.57 13.79 8.87
CA CYS A 96 3.46 15.17 9.40
C CYS A 96 4.53 15.43 10.47
N SER A 97 4.69 14.52 11.43
CA SER A 97 5.62 14.69 12.56
C SER A 97 7.09 14.76 12.14
N ALA A 98 7.45 14.19 10.98
CA ALA A 98 8.78 14.31 10.39
C ALA A 98 9.18 15.76 10.06
N HIS A 99 8.22 16.69 10.01
CA HIS A 99 8.46 18.11 9.79
C HIS A 99 8.50 18.95 11.08
N ASN A 100 8.38 18.34 12.26
CA ASN A 100 8.33 19.09 13.53
C ASN A 100 9.60 19.89 13.81
N ASP A 101 10.76 19.38 13.39
CA ASP A 101 12.07 20.03 13.56
C ASP A 101 12.38 21.05 12.44
N ILE A 102 11.48 21.20 11.46
CA ILE A 102 11.64 22.10 10.32
C ILE A 102 10.83 23.38 10.57
N LYS A 103 11.50 24.54 10.48
CA LYS A 103 10.85 25.84 10.67
C LYS A 103 9.94 26.17 9.48
N TYR A 104 8.66 26.40 9.76
CA TYR A 104 7.71 27.00 8.83
C TYR A 104 7.53 28.47 9.18
N GLN A 105 7.85 29.36 8.24
CA GLN A 105 7.84 30.82 8.47
C GLN A 105 8.63 31.22 9.74
N GLY A 106 9.77 30.56 9.97
CA GLY A 106 10.66 30.85 11.10
C GLY A 106 10.29 30.18 12.44
N VAL A 107 9.15 29.49 12.53
CA VAL A 107 8.65 28.86 13.76
C VAL A 107 8.52 27.35 13.54
N THR A 108 8.87 26.55 14.56
CA THR A 108 8.60 25.11 14.57
C THR A 108 7.21 24.83 15.15
N TYR A 109 6.58 23.77 14.66
CA TYR A 109 5.23 23.39 15.05
C TYR A 109 5.19 21.89 15.32
N GLU A 110 4.27 21.47 16.19
CA GLU A 110 3.84 20.08 16.25
C GLU A 110 2.77 19.86 15.18
N TRP A 111 3.15 19.17 14.10
CA TRP A 111 2.29 18.89 12.96
C TRP A 111 1.49 17.60 13.16
N VAL A 112 0.18 17.67 12.96
CA VAL A 112 -0.72 16.52 12.93
C VAL A 112 -1.46 16.46 11.59
N PRO A 113 -1.99 15.30 11.16
CA PRO A 113 -2.78 15.23 9.93
C PRO A 113 -3.93 16.24 9.97
N ALA A 114 -4.09 16.99 8.88
CA ALA A 114 -5.24 17.87 8.72
C ALA A 114 -6.54 17.04 8.58
N PRO A 115 -7.72 17.65 8.85
CA PRO A 115 -9.00 17.03 8.51
C PRO A 115 -9.04 16.56 7.05
N TYR A 116 -9.74 15.45 6.81
CA TYR A 116 -9.85 14.86 5.47
C TYR A 116 -10.43 15.85 4.46
N ASP A 117 -9.76 15.98 3.32
CA ASP A 117 -10.20 16.78 2.17
C ASP A 117 -10.35 15.85 0.94
N PRO A 118 -11.58 15.65 0.43
CA PRO A 118 -11.83 14.76 -0.70
C PRO A 118 -11.25 15.28 -2.02
N THR A 119 -10.90 16.56 -2.13
CA THR A 119 -10.32 17.13 -3.35
C THR A 119 -8.84 16.76 -3.51
N VAL A 120 -8.13 16.58 -2.39
CA VAL A 120 -6.69 16.28 -2.34
C VAL A 120 -6.38 15.21 -1.28
N PRO A 121 -6.99 14.02 -1.35
CA PRO A 121 -6.94 13.00 -0.29
C PRO A 121 -5.52 12.43 -0.09
N CYS A 122 -4.64 12.61 -1.07
CA CYS A 122 -3.28 12.10 -1.06
C CYS A 122 -2.20 13.18 -0.96
N ALA A 123 -2.56 14.45 -0.80
CA ALA A 123 -1.60 15.48 -0.41
C ALA A 123 -1.23 15.34 1.08
N LEU A 124 0.00 15.69 1.45
CA LEU A 124 0.41 15.73 2.86
C LEU A 124 -0.01 17.07 3.46
N ARG A 125 -1.29 17.17 3.81
CA ARG A 125 -1.84 18.31 4.55
C ARG A 125 -1.72 18.09 6.05
N CYS A 126 -1.10 19.04 6.72
CA CYS A 126 -0.86 18.99 8.16
C CYS A 126 -1.38 20.27 8.83
N GLN A 127 -1.96 20.10 10.01
CA GLN A 127 -2.41 21.18 10.88
C GLN A 127 -1.44 21.33 12.05
N ALA A 128 -1.10 22.56 12.39
CA ALA A 128 -0.37 22.85 13.61
C ALA A 128 -1.26 22.59 14.83
N LYS A 129 -0.83 21.69 15.71
CA LYS A 129 -1.60 21.31 16.90
C LYS A 129 -1.90 22.53 17.78
N GLY A 130 -3.17 22.67 18.16
CA GLY A 130 -3.64 23.80 18.97
C GLY A 130 -3.70 25.15 18.23
N ARG A 131 -3.53 25.17 16.90
CA ARG A 131 -3.62 26.38 16.07
C ARG A 131 -4.54 26.15 14.87
N SER A 132 -5.09 27.23 14.32
CA SER A 132 -5.88 27.21 13.07
C SER A 132 -4.99 27.39 11.83
N LEU A 133 -3.81 26.78 11.82
CA LEU A 133 -2.87 26.83 10.70
C LEU A 133 -2.83 25.44 10.05
N THR A 134 -3.33 25.34 8.83
CA THR A 134 -3.27 24.13 8.01
C THR A 134 -2.46 24.43 6.76
N VAL A 135 -1.47 23.59 6.46
CA VAL A 135 -0.55 23.76 5.34
C VAL A 135 -0.37 22.45 4.60
N GLU A 136 -0.03 22.54 3.32
CA GLU A 136 0.43 21.40 2.54
C GLU A 136 1.95 21.33 2.62
N LEU A 137 2.50 20.34 3.36
CA LEU A 137 3.94 20.19 3.56
C LEU A 137 4.60 19.42 2.41
N ALA A 138 3.83 18.58 1.70
CA ALA A 138 4.28 17.89 0.50
C ALA A 138 3.10 17.63 -0.46
N PRO A 139 3.35 17.63 -1.79
CA PRO A 139 2.30 17.45 -2.80
C PRO A 139 1.67 16.05 -2.76
N LYS A 140 2.39 15.06 -2.24
CA LYS A 140 1.89 13.71 -2.03
C LYS A 140 2.45 13.09 -0.76
N VAL A 141 1.63 12.27 -0.11
CA VAL A 141 2.07 11.32 0.92
C VAL A 141 2.85 10.16 0.30
N LEU A 142 3.56 9.42 1.14
CA LEU A 142 4.23 8.17 0.75
C LEU A 142 3.22 7.13 0.29
N ASP A 143 3.60 6.33 -0.70
CA ASP A 143 2.74 5.29 -1.24
C ASP A 143 2.35 4.27 -0.16
N GLY A 144 1.10 3.81 -0.16
CA GLY A 144 0.56 2.94 0.88
C GLY A 144 -0.01 3.66 2.12
N THR A 145 0.06 4.99 2.17
CA THR A 145 -0.69 5.79 3.16
C THR A 145 -2.18 5.71 2.88
N ARG A 146 -3.00 5.44 3.89
CA ARG A 146 -4.46 5.44 3.73
C ARG A 146 -4.94 6.83 3.31
N CYS A 147 -5.83 6.90 2.33
CA CYS A 147 -6.46 8.18 1.97
C CYS A 147 -7.68 8.45 2.85
N ARG A 148 -8.43 7.41 3.19
CA ARG A 148 -9.64 7.49 4.03
C ARG A 148 -9.48 6.64 5.29
N ALA A 149 -10.09 7.06 6.39
CA ALA A 149 -10.01 6.34 7.66
C ALA A 149 -10.93 5.10 7.71
N ASP A 150 -12.02 5.12 6.95
CA ASP A 150 -13.07 4.10 6.91
C ASP A 150 -12.86 3.02 5.84
N ALA A 151 -11.78 3.11 5.05
CA ALA A 151 -11.52 2.20 3.95
C ALA A 151 -10.06 1.74 3.92
N PHE A 152 -9.81 0.68 3.14
CA PHE A 152 -8.46 0.20 2.86
C PHE A 152 -7.77 0.99 1.74
N ASP A 153 -8.50 1.90 1.08
CA ASP A 153 -7.98 2.74 0.01
C ASP A 153 -6.70 3.45 0.42
N MET A 154 -5.71 3.41 -0.47
CA MET A 154 -4.39 3.94 -0.21
C MET A 154 -3.89 4.82 -1.35
N CYS A 155 -3.07 5.79 -0.99
CA CYS A 155 -2.43 6.68 -1.91
C CYS A 155 -1.33 5.95 -2.67
N ILE A 156 -1.40 5.99 -3.99
CA ILE A 156 -0.39 5.46 -4.90
C ILE A 156 -0.11 6.53 -5.95
N SER A 157 1.14 6.99 -6.00
CA SER A 157 1.56 8.05 -6.94
C SER A 157 0.72 9.34 -6.80
N GLY A 158 0.29 9.66 -5.58
CA GLY A 158 -0.53 10.85 -5.31
C GLY A 158 -2.02 10.71 -5.66
N VAL A 159 -2.47 9.53 -6.09
CA VAL A 159 -3.89 9.25 -6.38
C VAL A 159 -4.42 8.22 -5.38
N CYS A 160 -5.63 8.43 -4.88
CA CYS A 160 -6.27 7.46 -4.01
C CYS A 160 -6.76 6.26 -4.82
N GLN A 161 -6.22 5.08 -4.55
CA GLN A 161 -6.55 3.83 -5.23
C GLN A 161 -7.40 2.94 -4.34
N GLU A 162 -8.38 2.27 -4.95
CA GLU A 162 -9.26 1.33 -4.26
C GLU A 162 -8.49 0.06 -3.86
N VAL A 163 -8.73 -0.39 -2.62
CA VAL A 163 -8.20 -1.63 -2.08
C VAL A 163 -9.38 -2.45 -1.57
N GLY A 164 -9.51 -3.69 -2.06
CA GLY A 164 -10.61 -4.54 -1.67
C GLY A 164 -10.51 -5.00 -0.22
N CYS A 165 -11.60 -5.60 0.27
CA CYS A 165 -11.66 -6.19 1.61
C CYS A 165 -10.63 -7.32 1.85
N ASP A 166 -10.10 -7.88 0.77
CA ASP A 166 -9.01 -8.87 0.75
C ASP A 166 -7.62 -8.24 0.88
N ARG A 167 -7.56 -6.92 1.11
CA ARG A 167 -6.33 -6.11 1.23
C ARG A 167 -5.48 -6.13 -0.03
N GLN A 168 -6.09 -6.31 -1.19
CA GLN A 168 -5.41 -6.26 -2.49
C GLN A 168 -5.79 -5.01 -3.29
N LEU A 169 -4.77 -4.40 -3.89
CA LEU A 169 -4.94 -3.20 -4.71
C LEU A 169 -5.76 -3.52 -5.95
N ALA A 170 -6.84 -2.78 -6.19
CA ALA A 170 -7.72 -2.94 -7.35
C ALA A 170 -8.28 -4.37 -7.53
N SER A 171 -8.50 -5.13 -6.45
CA SER A 171 -9.14 -6.46 -6.52
C SER A 171 -10.64 -6.40 -6.81
N GLY A 172 -11.28 -5.26 -6.49
CA GLY A 172 -12.74 -5.10 -6.56
C GLY A 172 -13.50 -5.94 -5.52
N ALA A 173 -12.80 -6.62 -4.61
CA ALA A 173 -13.40 -7.42 -3.56
C ALA A 173 -14.13 -6.53 -2.55
N ARG A 174 -15.41 -6.84 -2.27
CA ARG A 174 -16.25 -6.11 -1.31
C ARG A 174 -16.75 -7.05 -0.23
N GLU A 175 -17.00 -6.49 0.94
CA GLU A 175 -17.71 -7.21 1.99
C GLU A 175 -19.18 -7.39 1.58
N ASP A 176 -19.75 -8.52 1.97
CA ASP A 176 -21.19 -8.72 1.93
C ASP A 176 -21.90 -7.96 3.06
N ASN A 177 -23.22 -8.04 3.13
CA ASN A 177 -24.01 -7.39 4.19
C ASN A 177 -23.74 -7.95 5.61
N CYS A 178 -22.94 -9.00 5.71
CA CYS A 178 -22.53 -9.64 6.96
C CYS A 178 -21.12 -9.24 7.38
N GLY A 179 -20.41 -8.41 6.58
CA GLY A 179 -19.03 -8.03 6.82
C GLY A 179 -18.02 -9.10 6.39
N VAL A 180 -18.43 -10.09 5.58
CA VAL A 180 -17.55 -11.14 5.08
C VAL A 180 -17.05 -10.75 3.69
N CYS A 181 -15.74 -10.68 3.53
CA CYS A 181 -15.11 -10.36 2.25
C CYS A 181 -15.42 -11.42 1.19
N GLY A 182 -16.04 -11.01 0.07
CA GLY A 182 -16.49 -11.93 -0.98
C GLY A 182 -17.58 -12.90 -0.53
N GLY A 183 -18.28 -12.58 0.57
CA GLY A 183 -19.38 -13.40 1.07
C GLY A 183 -20.63 -13.35 0.19
N ASP A 184 -21.52 -14.30 0.42
CA ASP A 184 -22.80 -14.45 -0.27
C ASP A 184 -23.99 -13.97 0.58
N GLY A 185 -23.74 -13.40 1.76
CA GLY A 185 -24.77 -12.96 2.70
C GLY A 185 -25.40 -14.08 3.54
N SER A 186 -24.87 -15.31 3.48
CA SER A 186 -25.43 -16.45 4.23
C SER A 186 -24.99 -16.51 5.71
N THR A 187 -23.93 -15.78 6.08
CA THR A 187 -23.32 -15.85 7.42
C THR A 187 -24.06 -15.04 8.49
N CYS A 188 -25.00 -14.20 8.07
CA CYS A 188 -25.83 -13.41 8.96
C CYS A 188 -27.29 -13.40 8.51
N ARG A 189 -28.17 -12.95 9.39
CA ARG A 189 -29.60 -12.76 9.09
C ARG A 189 -30.03 -11.36 9.46
N LEU A 190 -30.92 -10.78 8.66
CA LEU A 190 -31.49 -9.47 8.95
C LEU A 190 -32.32 -9.55 10.23
N VAL A 191 -31.94 -8.79 11.26
CA VAL A 191 -32.73 -8.64 12.48
C VAL A 191 -33.40 -7.27 12.43
N ARG A 192 -34.72 -7.22 12.21
CA ARG A 192 -35.48 -5.97 12.25
C ARG A 192 -35.68 -5.55 13.71
N GLY A 193 -35.04 -4.46 14.12
CA GLY A 193 -35.34 -3.76 15.36
C GLY A 193 -36.37 -2.65 15.12
N GLN A 194 -37.38 -2.53 15.98
CA GLN A 194 -38.18 -1.30 16.04
C GLN A 194 -37.32 -0.21 16.67
N ALA A 195 -37.06 0.87 15.93
CA ALA A 195 -36.48 2.07 16.50
C ALA A 195 -37.48 2.63 17.51
N LEU A 196 -37.19 2.48 18.80
CA LEU A 196 -37.94 3.20 19.83
C LEU A 196 -37.66 4.69 19.65
N PRO A 197 -38.69 5.56 19.73
CA PRO A 197 -38.53 7.00 19.56
C PRO A 197 -37.48 7.53 20.56
N HIS A 198 -36.75 8.56 20.15
CA HIS A 198 -35.66 9.19 20.90
C HIS A 198 -36.04 9.41 22.38
N LEU A 199 -35.59 8.52 23.26
CA LEU A 199 -35.90 8.59 24.69
C LEU A 199 -34.99 9.60 25.36
N THR A 200 -35.56 10.45 26.23
CA THR A 200 -34.74 11.31 27.10
C THR A 200 -33.96 10.45 28.11
N PRO A 201 -32.86 10.96 28.70
CA PRO A 201 -32.06 10.21 29.68
C PRO A 201 -32.89 9.64 30.85
N GLU A 202 -33.96 10.34 31.26
CA GLU A 202 -34.88 9.86 32.31
C GLU A 202 -35.77 8.70 31.85
N GLN A 203 -36.26 8.74 30.61
CA GLN A 203 -37.07 7.68 30.02
C GLN A 203 -36.24 6.39 29.80
N CYS A 204 -34.95 6.53 29.50
CA CYS A 204 -34.02 5.42 29.40
C CYS A 204 -33.84 4.68 30.75
N ARG A 205 -33.75 5.42 31.87
CA ARG A 205 -33.67 4.84 33.22
C ARG A 205 -34.93 4.03 33.56
N TYR A 206 -36.11 4.54 33.22
CA TYR A 206 -37.38 3.87 33.47
C TYR A 206 -37.53 2.57 32.65
N GLN A 207 -37.15 2.58 31.37
CA GLN A 207 -37.21 1.37 30.53
C GLN A 207 -36.19 0.30 30.94
N THR A 208 -35.00 0.70 31.39
CA THR A 208 -33.99 -0.25 31.91
C THR A 208 -34.47 -0.94 33.20
N ALA A 209 -35.28 -0.25 34.02
CA ALA A 209 -35.89 -0.83 35.22
C ALA A 209 -36.99 -1.87 34.89
N LEU A 210 -37.80 -1.62 33.86
CA LEU A 210 -38.85 -2.56 33.38
C LEU A 210 -38.27 -3.80 32.68
N LYS A 211 -37.15 -3.68 31.97
CA LYS A 211 -36.51 -4.81 31.26
C LYS A 211 -35.72 -5.77 32.16
N LYS A 212 -35.55 -5.49 33.46
CA LYS A 212 -34.97 -6.45 34.42
C LYS A 212 -35.79 -7.74 34.63
N LYS A 213 -36.98 -7.86 34.03
CA LYS A 213 -37.80 -9.09 34.09
C LYS A 213 -37.67 -10.03 32.89
N PHE A 214 -36.97 -9.64 31.81
CA PHE A 214 -36.74 -10.52 30.65
C PHE A 214 -35.27 -10.45 30.22
N HIS A 215 -34.65 -11.63 30.14
CA HIS A 215 -33.26 -11.86 29.79
C HIS A 215 -32.98 -11.53 28.32
N VAL A 216 -33.03 -10.25 27.94
CA VAL A 216 -32.64 -9.78 26.61
C VAL A 216 -31.85 -8.48 26.77
N SER A 217 -30.53 -8.58 26.62
CA SER A 217 -29.61 -7.44 26.70
C SER A 217 -29.75 -6.55 25.46
N CYS A 218 -30.68 -5.60 25.48
CA CYS A 218 -30.68 -4.49 24.52
C CYS A 218 -29.73 -3.39 25.00
N ARG A 219 -28.69 -3.05 24.23
CA ARG A 219 -27.94 -1.80 24.43
C ARG A 219 -28.85 -0.64 24.01
N VAL A 220 -29.19 0.23 24.96
CA VAL A 220 -29.82 1.52 24.67
C VAL A 220 -28.70 2.54 24.49
N SER A 221 -28.56 3.07 23.28
CA SER A 221 -27.60 4.12 22.98
C SER A 221 -28.23 5.48 23.31
N CYS A 222 -27.70 6.20 24.30
CA CYS A 222 -28.08 7.59 24.58
C CYS A 222 -27.09 8.53 23.88
N SER A 223 -27.59 9.40 23.00
CA SER A 223 -26.86 10.55 22.47
C SER A 223 -26.93 11.69 23.49
N ALA A 224 -25.77 12.24 23.88
CA ALA A 224 -25.68 13.49 24.62
C ALA A 224 -25.68 14.65 23.62
N SER A 225 -26.58 15.62 23.79
CA SER A 225 -26.55 16.91 23.09
C SER A 225 -25.54 17.85 23.74
#